data_AF-A0A3E3HYF9-F1
#
_entry.id   AF-A0A3E3HYF9-F1
#
_cell.length_a   1.000
_cell.length_b   1.000
_cell.length_c   1.000
_cell.angle_alpha   90.00
_cell.angle_beta   90.00
_cell.angle_gamma   90.00
#
_symmetry.space_group_name_H-M   'P 1'
#
loop_
_entity.id
_entity.type
_entity.pdbx_description
1 polymer ?
#
loop_
_entity_poly.entity_id
_entity_poly.type
_entity_poly.pdbx_seq_one_letter_code
_entity_poly.pdbx_strand_id
1 'polypeptide(L)'
;MGLGKKQQIGWINCAKFFAILAVVIDHVKGILYEDEAVQYIFFYSVTVFLFLAGMTAYYSLQNRKPEESPGRWVVRRIGRILVPYLAAVAVYQYVRTGFQLNLGAFVLWAVNFNLEGQFYYVLIYIQLIAAAPVLYLLVMNCRRGKASFLFRGIFLVLAWFASMFCMKHTFALETYGGGKYLLGGTYLFVFAAGMVAADMHITLSGKKKAGIASAASVVLLAGAMAFLLHDRLAWDESMFGWLLRVNPPGITLILYSLAVIFFLFSVCTFLAMLQNRVVDKILQALQYLGKYTLYIFLYHTLILDTLLPKLTFLDNGPAFLKILVYMAGMLLLPLAGKNLYDWLKRAMVRKTRKEEMLLKEK
;
A
#
# COMPACT_ATOMS: atom_id res chain seq x y z
N MET A 1 27.76 0.25 10.85
CA MET A 1 27.45 0.52 9.44
C MET A 1 25.96 0.38 9.21
N GLY A 2 25.24 1.50 9.02
CA GLY A 2 23.82 1.50 8.73
C GLY A 2 23.54 0.97 7.33
N LEU A 3 22.32 0.47 7.10
CA LEU A 3 21.86 0.03 5.77
C LEU A 3 22.00 1.19 4.77
N GLY A 4 22.65 0.95 3.63
CA GLY A 4 22.71 1.94 2.56
C GLY A 4 21.31 2.26 2.01
N LYS A 5 21.13 3.44 1.40
CA LYS A 5 19.86 3.92 0.80
C LYS A 5 19.17 2.87 -0.10
N LYS A 6 19.97 2.01 -0.77
CA LYS A 6 19.52 0.89 -1.61
C LYS A 6 18.85 -0.25 -0.81
N GLN A 7 19.35 -0.57 0.39
CA GLN A 7 18.77 -1.61 1.26
C GLN A 7 17.52 -1.12 1.99
N GLN A 8 17.45 0.16 2.39
CA GLN A 8 16.24 0.76 2.98
C GLN A 8 15.04 0.73 2.02
N ILE A 9 15.28 0.99 0.72
CA ILE A 9 14.23 0.88 -0.31
C ILE A 9 13.86 -0.59 -0.58
N GLY A 10 14.79 -1.52 -0.38
CA GLY A 10 14.60 -2.94 -0.68
C GLY A 10 13.51 -3.58 0.17
N TRP A 11 13.63 -3.54 1.50
CA TRP A 11 12.64 -4.18 2.37
C TRP A 11 11.25 -3.52 2.25
N ILE A 12 11.18 -2.20 2.02
CA ILE A 12 9.90 -1.49 1.80
C ILE A 12 9.18 -2.06 0.58
N ASN A 13 9.89 -2.31 -0.51
CA ASN A 13 9.28 -2.91 -1.70
C ASN A 13 8.90 -4.38 -1.45
N CYS A 14 9.70 -5.16 -0.71
CA CYS A 14 9.27 -6.49 -0.28
C CYS A 14 7.96 -6.41 0.52
N ALA A 15 7.87 -5.51 1.48
CA ALA A 15 6.69 -5.37 2.32
C ALA A 15 5.45 -4.93 1.53
N LYS A 16 5.62 -4.04 0.53
CA LYS A 16 4.56 -3.71 -0.42
C LYS A 16 4.09 -4.93 -1.20
N PHE A 17 5.00 -5.81 -1.63
CA PHE A 17 4.62 -7.05 -2.31
C PHE A 17 3.75 -7.95 -1.42
N PHE A 18 4.13 -8.17 -0.17
CA PHE A 18 3.30 -8.97 0.75
C PHE A 18 1.96 -8.30 1.04
N ALA A 19 1.93 -6.97 1.19
CA ALA A 19 0.68 -6.23 1.34
C ALA A 19 -0.24 -6.37 0.10
N ILE A 20 0.29 -6.32 -1.13
CA ILE A 20 -0.56 -6.52 -2.31
C ILE A 20 -1.03 -7.96 -2.45
N LEU A 21 -0.17 -8.92 -2.11
CA LEU A 21 -0.55 -10.33 -2.08
C LEU A 21 -1.71 -10.56 -1.12
N ALA A 22 -1.65 -9.94 0.06
CA ALA A 22 -2.72 -10.00 1.05
C ALA A 22 -4.05 -9.41 0.54
N VAL A 23 -4.03 -8.27 -0.16
CA VAL A 23 -5.25 -7.72 -0.82
C VAL A 23 -5.84 -8.73 -1.81
N VAL A 24 -4.99 -9.31 -2.65
CA VAL A 24 -5.44 -10.26 -3.69
C VAL A 24 -6.00 -11.53 -3.07
N ILE A 25 -5.43 -12.01 -1.96
CA ILE A 25 -5.97 -13.17 -1.23
C ILE A 25 -7.31 -12.82 -0.56
N ASP A 26 -7.42 -11.65 0.07
CA ASP A 26 -8.67 -11.22 0.71
C ASP A 26 -9.86 -11.21 -0.29
N HIS A 27 -9.63 -10.72 -1.51
CA HIS A 27 -10.67 -10.62 -2.54
C HIS A 27 -11.02 -11.93 -3.24
N VAL A 28 -10.36 -13.06 -2.94
CA VAL A 28 -10.74 -14.39 -3.47
C VAL A 28 -11.51 -15.25 -2.46
N LYS A 29 -11.90 -14.69 -1.31
CA LYS A 29 -12.87 -15.34 -0.41
C LYS A 29 -14.20 -15.59 -1.15
N GLY A 30 -14.80 -16.75 -0.96
CA GLY A 30 -16.00 -17.19 -1.68
C GLY A 30 -15.71 -17.71 -3.09
N ILE A 31 -14.44 -17.73 -3.52
CA ILE A 31 -14.01 -18.22 -4.83
C ILE A 31 -12.95 -19.32 -4.68
N LEU A 32 -11.90 -19.04 -3.91
CA LEU A 32 -10.76 -19.94 -3.71
C LEU A 32 -10.69 -20.53 -2.29
N TYR A 33 -11.37 -19.91 -1.33
CA TYR A 33 -11.53 -20.40 0.04
C TYR A 33 -12.76 -19.78 0.70
N GLU A 34 -13.31 -20.44 1.72
CA GLU A 34 -14.47 -19.97 2.49
C GLU A 34 -14.12 -19.50 3.92
N ASP A 35 -13.05 -20.06 4.50
CA ASP A 35 -12.70 -19.85 5.91
C ASP A 35 -12.37 -18.39 6.22
N GLU A 36 -13.08 -17.81 7.18
CA GLU A 36 -12.86 -16.45 7.67
C GLU A 36 -11.49 -16.28 8.33
N ALA A 37 -10.94 -17.34 8.94
CA ALA A 37 -9.63 -17.27 9.58
C ALA A 37 -8.54 -16.90 8.57
N VAL A 38 -8.61 -17.46 7.35
CA VAL A 38 -7.73 -17.10 6.25
C VAL A 38 -7.88 -15.61 5.93
N GLN A 39 -9.11 -15.11 5.87
CA GLN A 39 -9.38 -13.70 5.58
C GLN A 39 -8.78 -12.75 6.64
N TYR A 40 -8.99 -13.05 7.93
CA TYR A 40 -8.45 -12.24 9.04
C TYR A 40 -6.93 -12.10 8.97
N ILE A 41 -6.22 -13.17 8.60
CA ILE A 41 -4.75 -13.18 8.46
C ILE A 41 -4.28 -12.18 7.38
N PHE A 42 -5.11 -11.83 6.40
CA PHE A 42 -4.73 -10.93 5.30
C PHE A 42 -5.27 -9.49 5.43
N PHE A 43 -6.09 -9.18 6.45
CA PHE A 43 -6.62 -7.83 6.68
C PHE A 43 -5.57 -6.75 7.01
N TYR A 44 -4.33 -7.12 7.32
CA TYR A 44 -3.25 -6.15 7.58
C TYR A 44 -2.91 -5.27 6.37
N SER A 45 -3.29 -5.69 5.16
CA SER A 45 -2.77 -5.21 3.89
C SER A 45 -2.80 -3.68 3.72
N VAL A 46 -3.97 -3.06 3.88
CA VAL A 46 -4.18 -1.62 3.68
C VAL A 46 -3.43 -0.81 4.75
N THR A 47 -3.46 -1.27 6.00
CA THR A 47 -2.72 -0.66 7.11
C THR A 47 -1.21 -0.65 6.84
N VAL A 48 -0.66 -1.77 6.38
CA VAL A 48 0.75 -1.86 5.98
C VAL A 48 1.05 -0.94 4.80
N PHE A 49 0.18 -0.85 3.80
CA PHE A 49 0.36 0.10 2.69
C PHE A 49 0.46 1.54 3.16
N LEU A 50 -0.44 1.99 4.05
CA LEU A 50 -0.46 3.38 4.49
C LEU A 50 0.69 3.70 5.47
N PHE A 51 1.12 2.74 6.28
CA PHE A 51 2.34 2.91 7.07
C PHE A 51 3.58 3.10 6.17
N LEU A 52 3.75 2.23 5.17
CA LEU A 52 4.85 2.33 4.20
C LEU A 52 4.73 3.60 3.34
N ALA A 53 3.51 4.04 3.06
CA ALA A 53 3.24 5.30 2.39
C ALA A 53 3.74 6.49 3.23
N GLY A 54 3.50 6.48 4.54
CA GLY A 54 4.05 7.46 5.49
C GLY A 54 5.58 7.48 5.46
N MET A 55 6.22 6.31 5.56
CA MET A 55 7.67 6.21 5.47
C MET A 55 8.24 6.79 4.17
N THR A 56 7.64 6.43 3.04
CA THR A 56 8.11 6.88 1.72
C THR A 56 7.81 8.36 1.46
N ALA A 57 6.72 8.90 2.01
CA ALA A 57 6.43 10.33 1.99
C ALA A 57 7.49 11.11 2.79
N TYR A 58 7.82 10.64 3.99
CA TYR A 58 8.89 11.21 4.82
C TYR A 58 10.22 11.26 4.06
N TYR A 59 10.69 10.13 3.52
CA TYR A 59 11.94 10.10 2.76
C TYR A 59 11.88 11.00 1.53
N SER A 60 10.75 11.06 0.83
CA SER A 60 10.61 11.91 -0.35
C SER A 60 10.56 13.40 0.00
N LEU A 61 10.05 13.78 1.17
CA LEU A 61 10.05 15.17 1.65
C LEU A 61 11.42 15.58 2.19
N GLN A 62 12.13 14.68 2.86
CA GLN A 62 13.49 14.89 3.33
C GLN A 62 14.48 15.08 2.15
N ASN A 63 14.30 14.30 1.08
CA ASN A 63 15.13 14.38 -0.13
C ASN A 63 14.54 15.29 -1.22
N ARG A 64 13.55 16.15 -0.89
CA ARG A 64 12.99 17.07 -1.87
C ARG A 64 14.05 18.06 -2.32
N LYS A 65 13.93 18.52 -3.56
CA LYS A 65 14.81 19.57 -4.08
C LYS A 65 14.61 20.87 -3.29
N PRO A 66 15.66 21.63 -2.92
CA PRO A 66 15.51 22.88 -2.19
C PRO A 66 14.55 23.88 -2.86
N GLU A 67 14.54 23.92 -4.19
CA GLU A 67 13.67 24.77 -5.01
C GLU A 67 12.22 24.26 -5.13
N GLU A 68 11.91 23.03 -4.70
CA GLU A 68 10.57 22.46 -4.76
C GLU A 68 9.77 22.86 -3.51
N SER A 69 8.76 23.72 -3.71
CA SER A 69 7.83 24.08 -2.64
C SER A 69 6.99 22.86 -2.20
N PRO A 70 6.53 22.81 -0.93
CA PRO A 70 5.66 21.74 -0.45
C PRO A 70 4.42 21.52 -1.31
N GLY A 71 3.77 22.59 -1.78
CA GLY A 71 2.61 22.49 -2.68
C GLY A 71 2.95 21.85 -4.02
N ARG A 72 4.08 22.23 -4.64
CA ARG A 72 4.54 21.61 -5.89
C ARG A 72 4.87 20.12 -5.70
N TRP A 73 5.45 19.76 -4.56
CA TRP A 73 5.67 18.37 -4.19
C TRP A 73 4.35 17.58 -4.09
N VAL A 74 3.34 18.14 -3.44
CA VAL A 74 2.00 17.53 -3.30
C VAL A 74 1.36 17.31 -4.67
N VAL A 75 1.29 18.35 -5.52
CA VAL A 75 0.70 18.27 -6.87
C VAL A 75 1.39 17.19 -7.70
N ARG A 76 2.73 17.14 -7.69
CA ARG A 76 3.50 16.11 -8.40
C ARG A 76 3.21 14.70 -7.89
N ARG A 77 3.03 14.52 -6.58
CA ARG A 77 2.75 13.20 -5.98
C ARG A 77 1.33 12.75 -6.26
N ILE A 78 0.34 13.63 -6.08
CA ILE A 78 -1.06 13.38 -6.39
C ILE A 78 -1.24 13.08 -7.88
N GLY A 79 -0.61 13.83 -8.78
CA GLY A 79 -0.70 13.56 -10.23
C GLY A 79 -0.22 12.16 -10.62
N ARG A 80 0.81 11.62 -9.95
CA ARG A 80 1.30 10.25 -10.18
C ARG A 80 0.33 9.15 -9.69
N ILE A 81 -0.64 9.51 -8.84
CA ILE A 81 -1.67 8.61 -8.32
C ILE A 81 -2.94 8.76 -9.16
N LEU A 82 -3.38 10.00 -9.40
CA LEU A 82 -4.59 10.32 -10.14
C LEU A 82 -4.55 9.84 -11.59
N VAL A 83 -3.43 10.02 -12.30
CA VAL A 83 -3.38 9.62 -13.73
C VAL A 83 -3.62 8.12 -13.91
N PRO A 84 -2.91 7.20 -13.21
CA PRO A 84 -3.23 5.77 -13.26
C PRO A 84 -4.65 5.43 -12.79
N TYR A 85 -5.15 6.14 -11.77
CA TYR A 85 -6.51 5.93 -11.26
C TYR A 85 -7.58 6.29 -12.30
N LEU A 86 -7.50 7.47 -12.92
CA LEU A 86 -8.43 7.90 -13.97
C LEU A 86 -8.39 6.95 -15.18
N ALA A 87 -7.20 6.48 -15.55
CA ALA A 87 -7.07 5.44 -16.57
C ALA A 87 -7.77 4.14 -16.15
N ALA A 88 -7.64 3.73 -14.89
CA ALA A 88 -8.34 2.55 -14.38
C ALA A 88 -9.87 2.75 -14.43
N VAL A 89 -10.40 3.88 -13.97
CA VAL A 89 -11.85 4.18 -14.05
C VAL A 89 -12.36 4.05 -15.49
N ALA A 90 -11.64 4.61 -16.46
CA ALA A 90 -12.01 4.51 -17.87
C ALA A 90 -11.98 3.05 -18.37
N VAL A 91 -10.95 2.29 -18.03
CA VAL A 91 -10.83 0.87 -18.43
C VAL A 91 -11.94 0.02 -17.80
N TYR A 92 -12.23 0.20 -16.50
CA TYR A 92 -13.30 -0.53 -15.82
C TYR A 92 -14.66 -0.22 -16.43
N GLN A 93 -14.96 1.07 -16.64
CA GLN A 93 -16.19 1.47 -17.32
C GLN A 93 -16.26 0.81 -18.68
N TYR A 94 -15.24 0.98 -19.53
CA TYR A 94 -15.21 0.44 -20.88
C TYR A 94 -15.45 -1.07 -20.89
N VAL A 95 -14.80 -1.84 -20.03
CA VAL A 95 -14.97 -3.31 -20.01
C VAL A 95 -16.36 -3.70 -19.48
N ARG A 96 -16.87 -3.05 -18.42
CA ARG A 96 -18.14 -3.43 -17.77
C ARG A 96 -19.38 -3.01 -18.55
N THR A 97 -19.30 -1.98 -19.39
CA THR A 97 -20.41 -1.50 -20.22
C THR A 97 -20.45 -2.13 -21.62
N GLY A 98 -19.67 -3.20 -21.85
CA GLY A 98 -19.61 -3.84 -23.17
C GLY A 98 -18.86 -3.00 -24.21
N PHE A 99 -17.74 -2.42 -23.81
CA PHE A 99 -16.83 -1.62 -24.64
C PHE A 99 -17.38 -0.25 -25.04
N GLN A 100 -18.02 0.44 -24.08
CA GLN A 100 -18.58 1.78 -24.27
C GLN A 100 -18.09 2.76 -23.20
N LEU A 101 -17.71 3.99 -23.61
CA LEU A 101 -17.34 5.05 -22.68
C LEU A 101 -18.44 6.11 -22.62
N ASN A 102 -19.03 6.29 -21.44
CA ASN A 102 -19.97 7.37 -21.16
C ASN A 102 -19.25 8.43 -20.30
N LEU A 103 -19.04 9.62 -20.85
CA LEU A 103 -18.28 10.68 -20.18
C LEU A 103 -18.95 11.16 -18.88
N GLY A 104 -20.28 11.23 -18.84
CA GLY A 104 -21.02 11.63 -17.63
C GLY A 104 -20.82 10.65 -16.48
N ALA A 105 -20.99 9.36 -16.76
CA ALA A 105 -20.74 8.30 -15.78
C ALA A 105 -19.25 8.19 -15.40
N PHE A 106 -18.33 8.41 -16.36
CA PHE A 106 -16.90 8.47 -16.08
C PHE A 106 -16.57 9.55 -15.03
N VAL A 107 -17.05 10.77 -15.24
CA VAL A 107 -16.81 11.89 -14.31
C VAL A 107 -17.43 11.60 -12.95
N LEU A 108 -18.68 11.12 -12.91
CA LEU A 108 -19.37 10.79 -11.67
C LEU A 108 -18.57 9.78 -10.85
N TRP A 109 -18.13 8.67 -11.46
CA TRP A 109 -17.39 7.62 -10.78
C TRP A 109 -15.96 8.02 -10.42
N ALA A 110 -15.30 8.80 -11.27
CA ALA A 110 -13.94 9.29 -11.04
C ALA A 110 -13.88 10.28 -9.85
N VAL A 111 -14.90 11.11 -9.70
CA VAL A 111 -14.96 12.08 -8.58
C VAL A 111 -15.41 11.41 -7.29
N ASN A 112 -16.30 10.41 -7.37
CA ASN A 112 -16.83 9.72 -6.19
C ASN A 112 -15.98 8.54 -5.68
N PHE A 113 -14.94 8.13 -6.41
CA PHE A 113 -14.07 7.00 -6.03
C PHE A 113 -14.86 5.72 -5.70
N ASN A 114 -15.97 5.47 -6.39
CA ASN A 114 -16.95 4.45 -6.01
C ASN A 114 -17.30 3.47 -7.15
N LEU A 115 -16.58 3.49 -8.27
CA LEU A 115 -16.77 2.48 -9.33
C LEU A 115 -16.44 1.07 -8.82
N GLU A 116 -15.41 0.96 -7.99
CA GLU A 116 -15.00 -0.28 -7.34
C GLU A 116 -14.77 -0.07 -5.86
N GLY A 117 -15.01 -1.12 -5.08
CA GLY A 117 -14.72 -1.17 -3.66
C GLY A 117 -13.32 -0.64 -3.37
N GLN A 118 -12.27 -1.17 -3.97
CA GLN A 118 -10.90 -0.75 -3.65
C GLN A 118 -10.55 0.71 -3.97
N PHE A 119 -11.33 1.43 -4.79
CA PHE A 119 -10.98 2.80 -5.19
C PHE A 119 -11.06 3.83 -4.04
N TYR A 120 -11.76 3.52 -2.94
CA TYR A 120 -11.73 4.35 -1.73
C TYR A 120 -10.29 4.60 -1.22
N TYR A 121 -9.40 3.62 -1.40
CA TYR A 121 -8.00 3.73 -0.97
C TYR A 121 -7.27 4.86 -1.69
N VAL A 122 -7.61 5.14 -2.96
CA VAL A 122 -7.01 6.23 -3.73
C VAL A 122 -7.38 7.58 -3.11
N LEU A 123 -8.64 7.75 -2.71
CA LEU A 123 -9.12 8.96 -2.03
C LEU A 123 -8.37 9.17 -0.70
N ILE A 124 -8.28 8.13 0.13
CA ILE A 124 -7.51 8.19 1.39
C ILE A 124 -6.06 8.60 1.10
N TYR A 125 -5.43 7.95 0.11
CA TYR A 125 -4.03 8.16 -0.17
C TYR A 125 -3.74 9.60 -0.65
N ILE A 126 -4.64 10.18 -1.45
CA ILE A 126 -4.57 11.58 -1.88
C ILE A 126 -4.64 12.52 -0.67
N GLN A 127 -5.61 12.31 0.22
CA GLN A 127 -5.79 13.13 1.43
C GLN A 127 -4.54 13.09 2.32
N LEU A 128 -3.97 11.90 2.54
CA LEU A 128 -2.76 11.74 3.36
C LEU A 128 -1.52 12.37 2.72
N ILE A 129 -1.36 12.26 1.39
CA ILE A 129 -0.25 12.92 0.67
C ILE A 129 -0.38 14.44 0.74
N ALA A 130 -1.61 14.98 0.68
CA ALA A 130 -1.85 16.40 0.87
C ALA A 130 -1.48 16.88 2.28
N ALA A 131 -1.77 16.07 3.32
CA ALA A 131 -1.41 16.36 4.70
C ALA A 131 0.08 16.13 5.04
N ALA A 132 0.78 15.33 4.24
CA ALA A 132 2.15 14.88 4.52
C ALA A 132 3.17 16.01 4.79
N PRO A 133 3.17 17.17 4.11
CA PRO A 133 4.10 18.25 4.43
C PRO A 133 3.94 18.81 5.85
N VAL A 134 2.70 18.94 6.33
CA VAL A 134 2.43 19.42 7.69
C VAL A 134 2.88 18.38 8.71
N LEU A 135 2.49 17.11 8.50
CA LEU A 135 2.93 16.00 9.35
C LEU A 135 4.45 15.87 9.38
N TYR A 136 5.13 16.07 8.25
CA TYR A 136 6.59 16.07 8.18
C TYR A 136 7.21 17.14 9.07
N LEU A 137 6.69 18.37 9.04
CA LEU A 137 7.20 19.45 9.88
C LEU A 137 6.98 19.14 11.37
N LEU A 138 5.83 18.56 11.74
CA LEU A 138 5.55 18.13 13.11
C LEU A 138 6.53 17.04 13.58
N VAL A 139 6.77 16.02 12.75
CA VAL A 139 7.76 14.97 13.02
C VAL A 139 9.16 15.54 13.18
N MET A 140 9.55 16.47 12.30
CA MET A 140 10.86 17.14 12.39
C MET A 140 11.01 17.96 13.67
N ASN A 141 9.94 18.59 14.14
CA ASN A 141 9.95 19.33 15.42
C ASN A 141 10.10 18.40 16.64
N CYS A 142 9.68 17.14 16.54
CA CYS A 142 9.86 16.15 17.61
C CYS A 142 11.33 15.74 17.82
N ARG A 143 12.26 16.11 16.92
CA ARG A 143 13.70 15.78 17.05
C ARG A 143 14.42 16.58 18.13
N ARG A 144 13.79 17.63 18.67
CA ARG A 144 14.49 18.62 19.50
C ARG A 144 14.82 18.06 20.90
N GLY A 145 16.11 18.03 21.21
CA GLY A 145 16.63 17.78 22.55
C GLY A 145 16.62 16.31 23.01
N LYS A 146 16.98 16.12 24.29
CA LYS A 146 17.09 14.80 24.93
C LYS A 146 15.75 14.06 25.04
N ALA A 147 14.63 14.79 25.01
CA ALA A 147 13.27 14.25 25.11
C ALA A 147 12.62 13.90 23.76
N SER A 148 13.40 13.77 22.68
CA SER A 148 12.87 13.50 21.33
C SER A 148 11.98 12.25 21.24
N PHE A 149 12.29 11.20 22.01
CA PHE A 149 11.44 10.00 22.07
C PHE A 149 10.08 10.29 22.69
N LEU A 150 10.04 11.08 23.77
CA LEU A 150 8.79 11.51 24.43
C LEU A 150 7.95 12.37 23.47
N PHE A 151 8.57 13.34 22.78
CA PHE A 151 7.85 14.19 21.83
C PHE A 151 7.24 13.40 20.66
N ARG A 152 7.96 12.39 20.15
CA ARG A 152 7.39 11.46 19.16
C ARG A 152 6.20 10.69 19.72
N GLY A 153 6.26 10.23 20.98
CA GLY A 153 5.15 9.59 21.67
C GLY A 153 3.93 10.51 21.80
N ILE A 154 4.13 11.74 22.27
CA ILE A 154 3.07 12.76 22.37
C ILE A 154 2.46 13.04 20.98
N PHE A 155 3.29 13.21 19.95
CA PHE A 155 2.80 13.41 18.58
C PHE A 155 1.91 12.25 18.10
N LEU A 156 2.29 10.99 18.37
CA LEU A 156 1.48 9.83 18.00
C LEU A 156 0.16 9.77 18.77
N VAL A 157 0.16 10.14 20.06
CA VAL A 157 -1.07 10.26 20.87
C VAL A 157 -1.98 11.35 20.29
N LEU A 158 -1.44 12.52 19.94
CA LEU A 158 -2.22 13.58 19.29
C LEU A 158 -2.75 13.16 17.92
N ALA A 159 -1.94 12.44 17.13
CA ALA A 159 -2.37 11.89 15.84
C ALA A 159 -3.51 10.86 16.01
N TRP A 160 -3.49 10.05 17.08
CA TRP A 160 -4.57 9.13 17.42
C TRP A 160 -5.87 9.89 17.73
N PHE A 161 -5.82 10.90 18.60
CA PHE A 161 -6.99 11.72 18.91
C PHE A 161 -7.54 12.45 17.69
N ALA A 162 -6.68 13.02 16.85
CA ALA A 162 -7.08 13.65 15.59
C ALA A 162 -7.74 12.64 14.63
N SER A 163 -7.24 11.41 14.58
CA SER A 163 -7.83 10.33 13.78
C SER A 163 -9.22 9.95 14.28
N MET A 164 -9.40 9.80 15.59
CA MET A 164 -10.69 9.51 16.21
C MET A 164 -11.70 10.64 16.00
N PHE A 165 -11.24 11.90 16.07
CA PHE A 165 -12.06 13.06 15.74
C PHE A 165 -12.54 13.01 14.29
N CYS A 166 -11.64 12.73 13.34
CA CYS A 166 -12.01 12.61 11.92
C CYS A 166 -13.07 11.52 11.71
N MET A 167 -12.93 10.37 12.37
CA MET A 167 -13.91 9.29 12.24
C MET A 167 -15.30 9.63 12.79
N LYS A 168 -15.38 10.35 13.91
CA LYS A 168 -16.65 10.63 14.59
C LYS A 168 -17.37 11.88 14.05
N HIS A 169 -16.61 12.84 13.52
CA HIS A 169 -17.14 14.19 13.27
C HIS A 169 -16.93 14.69 11.83
N THR A 170 -16.38 13.88 10.93
CA THR A 170 -16.16 14.32 9.54
C THR A 170 -16.79 13.35 8.54
N PHE A 171 -17.21 13.90 7.42
CA PHE A 171 -17.68 13.17 6.26
C PHE A 171 -17.00 13.76 5.03
N ALA A 172 -16.20 12.95 4.33
CA ALA A 172 -15.48 13.36 3.13
C ALA A 172 -16.30 13.07 1.88
N LEU A 173 -16.74 11.82 1.71
CA LEU A 173 -17.47 11.37 0.52
C LEU A 173 -18.22 10.08 0.81
N GLU A 174 -19.31 9.83 0.08
CA GLU A 174 -20.06 8.57 0.19
C GLU A 174 -19.33 7.44 -0.55
N THR A 175 -18.31 6.88 0.08
CA THR A 175 -17.52 5.76 -0.44
C THR A 175 -17.23 4.73 0.66
N TYR A 176 -16.66 3.59 0.29
CA TYR A 176 -16.41 2.48 1.21
C TYR A 176 -15.32 2.81 2.25
N GLY A 177 -15.47 2.24 3.44
CA GLY A 177 -14.45 2.19 4.49
C GLY A 177 -13.91 3.55 4.92
N GLY A 178 -12.58 3.64 5.08
CA GLY A 178 -11.93 4.87 5.53
C GLY A 178 -12.11 6.06 4.59
N GLY A 179 -12.46 5.85 3.32
CA GLY A 179 -12.68 6.94 2.36
C GLY A 179 -13.86 7.83 2.73
N LYS A 180 -14.77 7.34 3.58
CA LYS A 180 -15.91 8.09 4.12
C LYS A 180 -15.48 9.27 5.01
N TYR A 181 -14.31 9.20 5.64
CA TYR A 181 -13.87 10.15 6.64
C TYR A 181 -12.72 11.03 6.13
N LEU A 182 -12.60 12.24 6.67
CA LEU A 182 -11.47 13.12 6.38
C LEU A 182 -10.16 12.45 6.86
N LEU A 183 -9.11 12.57 6.05
CA LEU A 183 -7.79 11.95 6.26
C LEU A 183 -7.82 10.41 6.45
N GLY A 184 -8.92 9.74 6.11
CA GLY A 184 -9.05 8.30 6.24
C GLY A 184 -9.28 7.78 7.67
N GLY A 185 -9.60 8.63 8.65
CA GLY A 185 -9.79 8.18 10.04
C GLY A 185 -8.50 7.67 10.68
N THR A 186 -8.51 6.47 11.29
CA THR A 186 -7.31 5.86 11.93
C THR A 186 -6.14 5.64 10.98
N TYR A 187 -6.35 5.69 9.67
CA TYR A 187 -5.25 5.70 8.71
C TYR A 187 -4.33 6.92 8.81
N LEU A 188 -4.82 8.06 9.31
CA LEU A 188 -3.97 9.22 9.62
C LEU A 188 -2.90 8.86 10.67
N PHE A 189 -3.32 8.22 11.77
CA PHE A 189 -2.40 7.71 12.80
C PHE A 189 -1.38 6.73 12.21
N VAL A 190 -1.83 5.76 11.41
CA VAL A 190 -0.95 4.76 10.79
C VAL A 190 0.08 5.42 9.86
N PHE A 191 -0.33 6.40 9.06
CA PHE A 191 0.55 7.16 8.18
C PHE A 191 1.57 7.99 8.98
N ALA A 192 1.12 8.67 10.04
CA ALA A 192 1.97 9.43 10.94
C ALA A 192 3.00 8.53 11.66
N ALA A 193 2.59 7.35 12.11
CA ALA A 193 3.47 6.33 12.69
C ALA A 193 4.55 5.88 11.69
N GLY A 194 4.18 5.71 10.42
CA GLY A 194 5.13 5.46 9.35
C GLY A 194 6.16 6.58 9.18
N MET A 195 5.74 7.85 9.24
CA MET A 195 6.66 8.98 9.16
C MET A 195 7.63 9.03 10.35
N VAL A 196 7.14 8.76 11.57
CA VAL A 196 7.99 8.66 12.77
C VAL A 196 8.98 7.50 12.66
N ALA A 197 8.55 6.34 12.18
CA ALA A 197 9.44 5.19 12.00
C ALA A 197 10.56 5.48 10.98
N ALA A 198 10.26 6.20 9.89
CA ALA A 198 11.27 6.64 8.92
C ALA A 198 12.23 7.67 9.51
N ASP A 199 11.73 8.60 10.32
CA ASP A 199 12.51 9.60 11.04
C ASP A 199 13.49 8.99 12.06
N MET A 200 13.09 7.89 12.70
CA MET A 200 13.93 7.15 13.65
C MET A 200 15.11 6.44 12.99
N HIS A 201 15.14 6.32 11.65
CA HIS A 201 16.19 5.64 10.91
C HIS A 201 16.50 4.23 11.47
N ILE A 202 15.44 3.47 11.80
CA ILE A 202 15.55 2.13 12.40
C ILE A 202 16.41 1.24 11.49
N THR A 203 17.51 0.71 12.02
CA THR A 203 18.44 -0.17 11.32
C THR A 203 18.91 -1.29 12.24
N LEU A 204 19.12 -2.48 11.68
CA LEU A 204 19.69 -3.62 12.40
C LEU A 204 21.18 -3.72 12.06
N SER A 205 22.05 -3.52 13.04
CA SER A 205 23.50 -3.56 12.84
C SER A 205 24.05 -4.98 12.98
N GLY A 206 24.27 -5.66 11.86
CA GLY A 206 24.95 -6.96 11.79
C GLY A 206 24.03 -8.18 11.90
N LYS A 207 24.53 -9.31 11.35
CA LYS A 207 23.77 -10.55 11.13
C LYS A 207 23.16 -11.14 12.41
N LYS A 208 23.89 -11.15 13.53
CA LYS A 208 23.40 -11.69 14.81
C LYS A 208 22.20 -10.91 15.33
N LYS A 209 22.27 -9.57 15.35
CA LYS A 209 21.15 -8.72 15.80
C LYS A 209 19.94 -8.86 14.86
N ALA A 210 20.18 -8.93 13.54
CA ALA A 210 19.11 -9.14 12.58
C ALA A 210 18.45 -10.52 12.73
N GLY A 211 19.22 -11.56 13.03
CA GLY A 211 18.69 -12.90 13.31
C GLY A 211 17.84 -12.94 14.58
N ILE A 212 18.31 -12.33 15.67
CA ILE A 212 17.54 -12.22 16.92
C ILE A 212 16.25 -11.43 16.70
N ALA A 213 16.32 -10.28 16.02
CA ALA A 213 15.14 -9.49 15.70
C ALA A 213 14.15 -10.27 14.82
N SER A 214 14.64 -11.06 13.86
CA SER A 214 13.80 -11.93 13.02
C SER A 214 13.09 -12.99 13.86
N ALA A 215 13.80 -13.69 14.74
CA ALA A 215 13.19 -14.68 15.65
C ALA A 215 12.16 -14.03 16.58
N ALA A 216 12.49 -12.90 17.20
CA ALA A 216 11.56 -12.16 18.06
C ALA A 216 10.31 -11.69 17.27
N SER A 217 10.49 -11.25 16.02
CA SER A 217 9.38 -10.82 15.17
C SER A 217 8.44 -11.96 14.77
N VAL A 218 8.95 -13.19 14.63
CA VAL A 218 8.13 -14.39 14.39
C VAL A 218 7.24 -14.66 15.60
N VAL A 219 7.81 -14.63 16.81
CA VAL A 219 7.06 -14.86 18.05
C VAL A 219 5.99 -13.77 18.24
N LEU A 220 6.36 -12.50 18.04
CA LEU A 220 5.42 -11.38 18.14
C LEU A 220 4.29 -11.50 17.10
N LEU A 221 4.60 -11.85 15.86
CA LEU A 221 3.61 -12.05 14.81
C LEU A 221 2.68 -13.23 15.14
N ALA A 222 3.23 -14.36 15.60
CA ALA A 222 2.44 -15.52 16.00
C ALA A 222 1.49 -15.18 17.16
N GLY A 223 1.97 -14.45 18.17
CA GLY A 223 1.14 -13.98 19.28
C GLY A 223 0.03 -13.01 18.85
N ALA A 224 0.36 -12.03 18.01
CA ALA A 224 -0.63 -11.08 17.48
C ALA A 224 -1.67 -11.76 16.58
N MET A 225 -1.23 -12.74 15.77
CA MET A 225 -2.12 -13.53 14.92
C MET A 225 -3.03 -14.45 15.75
N ALA A 226 -2.49 -15.11 16.78
CA ALA A 226 -3.29 -15.94 17.68
C ALA A 226 -4.35 -15.11 18.41
N PHE A 227 -3.99 -13.92 18.89
CA PHE A 227 -4.94 -12.97 19.48
C PHE A 227 -6.02 -12.56 18.48
N LEU A 228 -5.64 -12.15 17.25
CA LEU A 228 -6.60 -11.75 16.22
C LEU A 228 -7.59 -12.88 15.88
N LEU A 229 -7.10 -14.11 15.72
CA LEU A 229 -7.94 -15.27 15.37
C LEU A 229 -8.86 -15.70 16.51
N HIS A 230 -8.44 -15.49 17.76
CA HIS A 230 -9.25 -15.75 18.95
C HIS A 230 -10.30 -14.65 19.17
N ASP A 231 -9.88 -13.39 19.20
CA ASP A 231 -10.74 -12.23 19.46
C ASP A 231 -11.67 -11.91 18.29
N ARG A 232 -11.24 -12.18 17.05
CA ARG A 232 -11.98 -11.87 15.81
C ARG A 232 -12.48 -10.42 15.76
N LEU A 233 -11.67 -9.50 16.28
CA LEU A 233 -11.95 -8.06 16.36
C LEU A 233 -13.11 -7.69 17.31
N ALA A 234 -13.55 -8.61 18.18
CA ALA A 234 -14.60 -8.35 19.15
C ALA A 234 -14.24 -7.20 20.11
N TRP A 235 -12.96 -7.09 20.50
CA TRP A 235 -12.52 -5.98 21.33
C TRP A 235 -12.69 -4.62 20.64
N ASP A 236 -12.24 -4.49 19.39
CA ASP A 236 -12.40 -3.25 18.61
C ASP A 236 -13.90 -2.91 18.43
N GLU A 237 -14.74 -3.90 18.15
CA GLU A 237 -16.19 -3.73 18.05
C GLU A 237 -16.82 -3.24 19.36
N SER A 238 -16.41 -3.78 20.51
CA SER A 238 -16.92 -3.34 21.82
C SER A 238 -16.54 -1.90 22.17
N MET A 239 -15.32 -1.48 21.80
CA MET A 239 -14.77 -0.18 22.17
C MET A 239 -15.23 0.96 21.26
N PHE A 240 -15.50 0.63 19.98
CA PHE A 240 -15.73 1.63 18.94
C PHE A 240 -16.99 1.41 18.10
N GLY A 241 -17.72 0.33 18.36
CA GLY A 241 -18.86 -0.12 17.57
C GLY A 241 -18.44 -0.73 16.23
N TRP A 242 -19.43 -1.02 15.38
CA TRP A 242 -19.25 -1.54 14.01
C TRP A 242 -18.41 -0.64 13.09
N LEU A 243 -18.07 0.57 13.54
CA LEU A 243 -17.34 1.59 12.79
C LEU A 243 -15.88 1.19 12.47
N LEU A 244 -15.27 0.29 13.26
CA LEU A 244 -13.81 0.06 13.30
C LEU A 244 -13.35 -1.41 13.09
N ARG A 245 -14.10 -2.23 12.35
CA ARG A 245 -13.69 -3.63 12.12
C ARG A 245 -12.46 -3.75 11.22
N VAL A 246 -12.55 -3.33 9.96
CA VAL A 246 -11.49 -3.59 8.97
C VAL A 246 -10.95 -2.30 8.36
N ASN A 247 -11.85 -1.43 7.88
CA ASN A 247 -11.47 -0.21 7.15
C ASN A 247 -12.38 0.97 7.58
N PRO A 248 -11.86 1.97 8.30
CA PRO A 248 -10.48 2.11 8.75
C PRO A 248 -10.16 1.14 9.92
N PRO A 249 -8.89 0.81 10.19
CA PRO A 249 -8.50 -0.26 11.10
C PRO A 249 -8.65 0.15 12.56
N GLY A 250 -9.18 -0.76 13.38
CA GLY A 250 -9.17 -0.65 14.84
C GLY A 250 -7.78 -0.90 15.45
N ILE A 251 -7.71 -0.89 16.78
CA ILE A 251 -6.44 -1.03 17.51
C ILE A 251 -5.87 -2.44 17.30
N THR A 252 -6.70 -3.49 17.36
CA THR A 252 -6.26 -4.88 17.14
C THR A 252 -5.59 -5.02 15.79
N LEU A 253 -6.24 -4.51 14.73
CA LEU A 253 -5.70 -4.62 13.37
C LEU A 253 -4.45 -3.76 13.16
N ILE A 254 -4.36 -2.59 13.81
CA ILE A 254 -3.15 -1.76 13.80
C ILE A 254 -1.99 -2.50 14.46
N LEU A 255 -2.18 -3.07 15.66
CA LEU A 255 -1.13 -3.82 16.37
C LEU A 255 -0.68 -5.05 15.58
N TYR A 256 -1.62 -5.81 15.02
CA TYR A 256 -1.30 -6.93 14.14
C TYR A 256 -0.49 -6.49 12.92
N SER A 257 -0.90 -5.40 12.26
CA SER A 257 -0.18 -4.85 11.10
C SER A 257 1.23 -4.37 11.45
N LEU A 258 1.42 -3.78 12.63
CA LEU A 258 2.75 -3.39 13.13
C LEU A 258 3.64 -4.61 13.40
N ALA A 259 3.08 -5.71 13.91
CA ALA A 259 3.80 -6.98 14.05
C ALA A 259 4.22 -7.53 12.67
N VAL A 260 3.32 -7.49 11.67
CA VAL A 260 3.64 -7.86 10.29
C VAL A 260 4.75 -6.97 9.71
N ILE A 261 4.70 -5.65 9.90
CA ILE A 261 5.75 -4.73 9.45
C ILE A 261 7.10 -5.07 10.10
N PHE A 262 7.11 -5.31 11.42
CA PHE A 262 8.33 -5.64 12.13
C PHE A 262 8.91 -6.98 11.68
N PHE A 263 8.07 -7.97 11.40
CA PHE A 263 8.44 -9.24 10.79
C PHE A 263 9.06 -9.04 9.41
N LEU A 264 8.38 -8.34 8.51
CA LEU A 264 8.85 -8.10 7.15
C LEU A 264 10.18 -7.31 7.13
N PHE A 265 10.30 -6.28 7.96
CA PHE A 265 11.54 -5.53 8.12
C PHE A 265 12.69 -6.42 8.61
N SER A 266 12.48 -7.15 9.70
CA SER A 266 13.52 -7.94 10.35
C SER A 266 13.98 -9.11 9.48
N VAL A 267 13.03 -9.89 8.94
CA VAL A 267 13.31 -11.06 8.09
C VAL A 267 13.96 -10.64 6.78
N CYS A 268 13.42 -9.63 6.07
CA CYS A 268 14.05 -9.17 4.83
C CYS A 268 15.47 -8.64 5.07
N THR A 269 15.69 -7.95 6.19
CA THR A 269 17.02 -7.45 6.56
C THR A 269 17.97 -8.59 6.88
N PHE A 270 17.55 -9.58 7.65
CA PHE A 270 18.37 -10.75 7.96
C PHE A 270 18.71 -11.57 6.72
N LEU A 271 17.71 -11.86 5.87
CA LEU A 271 17.90 -12.58 4.61
C LEU A 271 18.89 -11.85 3.68
N ALA A 272 18.79 -10.52 3.57
CA ALA A 272 19.75 -9.72 2.81
C ALA A 272 21.18 -9.73 3.40
N MET A 273 21.34 -10.06 4.68
CA MET A 273 22.64 -10.21 5.34
C MET A 273 23.22 -11.63 5.24
N LEU A 274 22.47 -12.60 4.73
CA LEU A 274 22.98 -13.96 4.52
C LEU A 274 23.98 -14.04 3.37
N GLN A 275 24.00 -13.04 2.47
CA GLN A 275 24.86 -13.00 1.27
C GLN A 275 24.72 -14.25 0.39
N ASN A 276 23.51 -14.84 0.37
CA ASN A 276 23.20 -16.02 -0.43
C ASN A 276 22.61 -15.58 -1.77
N ARG A 277 23.23 -16.00 -2.88
CA ARG A 277 22.83 -15.61 -4.24
C ARG A 277 21.38 -15.95 -4.60
N VAL A 278 20.86 -17.08 -4.13
CA VAL A 278 19.47 -17.50 -4.39
C VAL A 278 18.51 -16.61 -3.61
N VAL A 279 18.79 -16.40 -2.31
CA VAL A 279 18.00 -15.50 -1.45
C VAL A 279 17.98 -14.08 -2.01
N ASP A 280 19.12 -13.57 -2.46
CA ASP A 280 19.22 -12.24 -3.05
C ASP A 280 18.39 -12.11 -4.34
N LYS A 281 18.37 -13.13 -5.20
CA LYS A 281 17.51 -13.16 -6.39
C LYS A 281 16.02 -13.15 -6.03
N ILE A 282 15.62 -13.93 -5.02
CA ILE A 282 14.23 -13.94 -4.53
C ILE A 282 13.88 -12.55 -4.01
N LEU A 283 14.68 -11.97 -3.12
CA LEU A 283 14.43 -10.62 -2.59
C LEU A 283 14.36 -9.57 -3.71
N GLN A 284 15.20 -9.67 -4.74
CA GLN A 284 15.14 -8.77 -5.90
C GLN A 284 13.83 -8.94 -6.70
N ALA A 285 13.35 -10.17 -6.87
CA ALA A 285 12.07 -10.44 -7.52
C ALA A 285 10.89 -9.87 -6.71
N LEU A 286 10.86 -10.10 -5.39
CA LEU A 286 9.84 -9.53 -4.50
C LEU A 286 9.88 -7.99 -4.54
N GLN A 287 11.06 -7.40 -4.49
CA GLN A 287 11.26 -5.95 -4.65
C GLN A 287 10.76 -5.42 -5.98
N TYR A 288 10.97 -6.17 -7.06
CA TYR A 288 10.51 -5.79 -8.39
C TYR A 288 8.98 -5.75 -8.43
N LEU A 289 8.31 -6.83 -8.00
CA LEU A 289 6.85 -6.90 -7.94
C LEU A 289 6.26 -5.81 -7.03
N GLY A 290 6.88 -5.58 -5.87
CA GLY A 290 6.50 -4.56 -4.90
C GLY A 290 6.57 -3.10 -5.40
N LYS A 291 7.22 -2.83 -6.55
CA LYS A 291 7.20 -1.51 -7.18
C LYS A 291 5.92 -1.22 -7.96
N TYR A 292 5.18 -2.26 -8.36
CA TYR A 292 4.01 -2.15 -9.23
C TYR A 292 2.69 -2.32 -8.48
N THR A 293 2.70 -2.30 -7.14
CA THR A 293 1.52 -2.57 -6.32
C THR A 293 0.36 -1.63 -6.59
N LEU A 294 0.60 -0.36 -6.97
CA LEU A 294 -0.48 0.55 -7.36
C LEU A 294 -1.27 0.02 -8.55
N TYR A 295 -0.59 -0.52 -9.57
CA TYR A 295 -1.27 -1.05 -10.77
C TYR A 295 -2.00 -2.35 -10.45
N ILE A 296 -1.37 -3.23 -9.68
CA ILE A 296 -2.04 -4.45 -9.21
C ILE A 296 -3.30 -4.09 -8.41
N PHE A 297 -3.17 -3.16 -7.46
CA PHE A 297 -4.27 -2.69 -6.64
C PHE A 297 -5.40 -2.09 -7.48
N LEU A 298 -5.09 -1.32 -8.53
CA LEU A 298 -6.11 -0.74 -9.39
C LEU A 298 -6.85 -1.78 -10.25
N TYR A 299 -6.17 -2.82 -10.75
CA TYR A 299 -6.72 -3.69 -11.81
C TYR A 299 -7.04 -5.15 -11.40
N HIS A 300 -6.63 -5.61 -10.22
CA HIS A 300 -6.81 -7.02 -9.83
C HIS A 300 -8.28 -7.47 -9.79
N THR A 301 -9.22 -6.65 -9.29
CA THR A 301 -10.64 -7.05 -9.27
C THR A 301 -11.24 -7.08 -10.68
N LEU A 302 -10.85 -6.18 -11.59
CA LEU A 302 -11.27 -6.30 -13.00
C LEU A 302 -10.90 -7.66 -13.59
N ILE A 303 -9.68 -8.13 -13.33
CA ILE A 303 -9.20 -9.43 -13.80
C ILE A 303 -9.99 -10.56 -13.16
N LEU A 304 -10.22 -10.46 -11.84
CA LEU A 304 -11.00 -11.41 -11.07
C LEU A 304 -12.45 -11.52 -11.54
N ASP A 305 -13.08 -10.40 -11.89
CA ASP A 305 -14.51 -10.36 -12.20
C ASP A 305 -14.78 -10.66 -13.69
N THR A 306 -13.86 -10.28 -14.58
CA THR A 306 -14.16 -10.26 -16.03
C THR A 306 -13.36 -11.27 -16.85
N LEU A 307 -12.16 -11.64 -16.41
CA LEU A 307 -11.27 -12.51 -17.18
C LEU A 307 -11.21 -13.92 -16.60
N LEU A 308 -10.87 -14.04 -15.31
CA LEU A 308 -10.64 -15.33 -14.67
C LEU A 308 -11.89 -16.25 -14.64
N PRO A 309 -13.13 -15.76 -14.47
CA PRO A 309 -14.32 -16.61 -14.48
C PRO A 309 -14.63 -17.18 -15.87
N LYS A 310 -14.08 -16.60 -16.93
CA LYS A 310 -14.22 -17.13 -18.30
C LYS A 310 -13.35 -18.35 -18.56
N LEU A 311 -12.39 -18.65 -17.68
CA LEU A 311 -11.52 -19.81 -17.76
C LEU A 311 -12.20 -21.05 -17.15
N THR A 312 -13.36 -21.42 -17.66
CA THR A 312 -14.23 -22.48 -17.11
C THR A 312 -13.57 -23.86 -17.05
N PHE A 313 -12.53 -24.09 -17.86
CA PHE A 313 -11.73 -25.32 -17.77
C PHE A 313 -11.06 -25.50 -16.39
N LEU A 314 -10.86 -24.42 -15.63
CA LEU A 314 -10.29 -24.48 -14.29
C LEU A 314 -11.27 -25.02 -13.24
N ASP A 315 -12.58 -24.97 -13.51
CA ASP A 315 -13.60 -25.41 -12.54
C ASP A 315 -13.60 -26.94 -12.39
N ASN A 316 -13.19 -27.65 -13.43
CA ASN A 316 -13.01 -29.11 -13.42
C ASN A 316 -11.55 -29.54 -13.17
N GLY A 317 -10.65 -28.58 -12.97
CA GLY A 317 -9.21 -28.83 -12.76
C GLY A 317 -8.84 -29.00 -11.30
N PRO A 318 -7.57 -29.33 -11.00
CA PRO A 318 -7.08 -29.37 -9.63
C PRO A 318 -7.20 -28.01 -8.94
N ALA A 319 -7.67 -27.98 -7.69
CA ALA A 319 -7.87 -26.74 -6.94
C ALA A 319 -6.60 -25.87 -6.85
N PHE A 320 -5.42 -26.49 -6.69
CA PHE A 320 -4.15 -25.76 -6.66
C PHE A 320 -3.87 -25.01 -7.97
N LEU A 321 -4.28 -25.57 -9.11
CA LEU A 321 -4.08 -24.94 -10.42
C LEU A 321 -4.97 -23.71 -10.55
N LYS A 322 -6.24 -23.81 -10.12
CA LYS A 322 -7.16 -22.67 -10.09
C LYS A 322 -6.59 -21.54 -9.22
N ILE A 323 -6.11 -21.86 -8.02
CA ILE A 323 -5.45 -20.88 -7.13
C ILE A 323 -4.25 -20.23 -7.83
N LEU A 324 -3.35 -21.05 -8.39
CA LEU A 324 -2.14 -20.54 -9.04
C LEU A 324 -2.46 -19.61 -10.22
N VAL A 325 -3.41 -19.98 -11.07
CA VAL A 325 -3.81 -19.17 -12.24
C VAL A 325 -4.48 -17.88 -11.81
N TYR A 326 -5.37 -17.92 -10.82
CA TYR A 326 -6.06 -16.73 -10.33
C TYR A 326 -5.07 -15.74 -9.69
N MET A 327 -4.20 -16.22 -8.82
CA MET A 327 -3.16 -15.40 -8.18
C MET A 327 -2.17 -14.84 -9.21
N ALA A 328 -1.72 -15.66 -10.16
CA ALA A 328 -0.82 -15.21 -11.21
C ALA A 328 -1.48 -14.18 -12.13
N GLY A 329 -2.74 -14.38 -12.51
CA GLY A 329 -3.50 -13.45 -13.34
C GLY A 329 -3.62 -12.08 -12.69
N MET A 330 -4.08 -12.04 -11.44
CA MET A 330 -4.27 -10.79 -10.70
C MET A 330 -2.97 -10.03 -10.43
N LEU A 331 -1.84 -10.74 -10.23
CA LEU A 331 -0.54 -10.10 -9.95
C LEU A 331 0.24 -9.73 -11.23
N LEU A 332 0.27 -10.62 -12.22
CA LEU A 332 1.18 -10.51 -13.37
C LEU A 332 0.55 -9.75 -14.55
N LEU A 333 -0.76 -9.80 -14.76
CA LEU A 333 -1.39 -9.06 -15.87
C LEU A 333 -1.31 -7.54 -15.69
N PRO A 334 -1.58 -6.94 -14.51
CA PRO A 334 -1.42 -5.50 -14.33
C PRO A 334 0.04 -5.07 -14.50
N LEU A 335 0.98 -5.91 -14.06
CA LEU A 335 2.42 -5.72 -14.24
C LEU A 335 2.81 -5.75 -15.72
N ALA A 336 2.35 -6.74 -16.48
CA ALA A 336 2.58 -6.86 -17.91
C ALA A 336 2.03 -5.65 -18.67
N GLY A 337 0.78 -5.25 -18.36
CA GLY A 337 0.15 -4.06 -18.95
C GLY A 337 0.95 -2.79 -18.68
N LYS A 338 1.45 -2.60 -17.45
CA LYS A 338 2.29 -1.43 -17.13
C LYS A 338 3.64 -1.45 -17.87
N ASN A 339 4.29 -2.60 -17.95
CA ASN A 339 5.56 -2.74 -18.66
C ASN A 339 5.38 -2.48 -20.16
N LEU A 340 4.29 -2.96 -20.74
CA LEU A 340 3.91 -2.68 -22.13
C LEU A 340 3.68 -1.19 -22.36
N TYR A 341 2.90 -0.52 -21.49
CA TYR A 341 2.69 0.93 -21.55
C TYR A 341 4.01 1.71 -21.52
N ASP A 342 4.91 1.37 -20.59
CA ASP A 342 6.20 2.05 -20.48
C ASP A 342 7.10 1.81 -21.70
N TRP A 343 7.05 0.61 -22.25
CA TRP A 343 7.78 0.29 -23.47
C TRP A 343 7.25 1.10 -24.65
N LEU A 344 5.93 1.12 -24.86
CA LEU A 344 5.28 1.93 -25.90
C LEU A 344 5.61 3.41 -25.75
N LYS A 345 5.50 3.95 -24.54
CA LYS A 345 5.83 5.35 -24.24
C LYS A 345 7.28 5.68 -24.61
N ARG A 346 8.24 4.82 -24.25
CA ARG A 346 9.65 5.01 -24.60
C ARG A 346 9.88 4.94 -26.11
N ALA A 347 9.19 4.03 -26.80
CA ALA A 347 9.27 3.90 -28.26
C ALA A 347 8.76 5.17 -28.95
N MET A 348 7.63 5.71 -28.51
CA MET A 348 7.07 6.97 -29.06
C MET A 348 8.01 8.16 -28.83
N VAL A 349 8.55 8.36 -27.62
CA VAL A 349 9.48 9.46 -27.33
C VAL A 349 10.75 9.37 -28.17
N ARG A 350 11.28 8.16 -28.40
CA ARG A 350 12.44 7.95 -29.28
C ARG A 350 12.12 8.31 -30.73
N LYS A 351 10.92 7.96 -31.21
CA LYS A 351 10.45 8.32 -32.56
C LYS A 351 10.34 9.83 -32.71
N THR A 352 9.68 10.52 -31.78
CA THR A 352 9.52 11.99 -31.82
C THR A 352 10.87 12.70 -31.79
N ARG A 353 11.82 12.30 -30.94
CA ARG A 353 13.17 12.89 -30.92
C ARG A 353 13.91 12.69 -32.24
N LYS A 354 13.75 11.54 -32.89
CA LYS A 354 14.37 11.26 -34.19
C LYS A 354 13.79 12.18 -35.27
N GLU A 355 12.47 12.38 -35.27
CA GLU A 355 11.79 13.30 -36.18
C GLU A 355 12.20 14.76 -35.93
N GLU A 356 12.31 15.19 -34.67
CA GLU A 356 12.81 16.53 -34.31
C GLU A 356 14.25 16.79 -34.76
N MET A 357 15.14 15.79 -34.71
CA MET A 357 16.51 15.92 -35.21
C MET A 357 16.53 16.04 -36.74
N LEU A 358 15.75 15.21 -37.44
CA LEU A 358 15.65 15.26 -38.91
C LEU A 358 15.05 16.58 -39.42
N LEU A 359 14.20 17.24 -38.63
CA LEU A 359 13.64 18.56 -38.94
C LEU A 359 14.60 19.72 -38.67
N LYS A 360 15.63 19.52 -37.84
CA LYS A 360 16.67 20.53 -37.57
C LYS A 360 17.86 20.43 -38.52
N GLU A 361 18.01 19.30 -39.20
CA GLU A 361 19.04 19.04 -40.22
C GLU A 361 18.59 19.44 -41.63
N LYS A 362 17.33 19.84 -41.80
CA LYS A 362 16.78 20.50 -42.99
C LYS A 362 16.64 21.98 -42.73
#